data_AF-A0A378JN35-F1
#
_entry.id   AF-A0A378JN35-F1
#
_cell.length_a   1.000
_cell.length_b   1.000
_cell.length_c   1.000
_cell.angle_alpha   90.00
_cell.angle_beta   90.00
_cell.angle_gamma   90.00
#
_symmetry.space_group_name_H-M   'P 1'
#
loop_
_entity.id
_entity.type
_entity.pdbx_description
1 polymer ?
#
loop_
_entity_poly.entity_id
_entity_poly.type
_entity_poly.pdbx_seq_one_letter_code
_entity_poly.pdbx_strand_id
1 'polypeptide(L)'
;MLVSLIPNIPPRIEEFSSKKIRRYGEQDISRLQFILSAKKAGFTLKEIKELLELDAQNDRERVRGIAQNRIAKIDIQILELKEARNALYHLIKECKKTDSKPCPILTAFVQK
;
A
#
# COMPACT_ATOMS: atom_id res chain seq x y z
N MET A 1 14.59 7.47 -6.20
CA MET A 1 15.03 6.13 -5.76
C MET A 1 13.82 5.20 -5.55
N LEU A 2 13.02 4.92 -6.59
CA LEU A 2 11.82 4.04 -6.51
C LEU A 2 11.80 2.93 -7.57
N VAL A 3 12.87 2.80 -8.37
CA VAL A 3 12.93 1.86 -9.51
C VAL A 3 13.41 0.46 -9.11
N SER A 4 13.92 0.28 -7.88
CA SER A 4 14.53 -0.98 -7.42
C SER A 4 13.55 -2.03 -6.87
N LEU A 5 12.24 -1.74 -6.88
CA LEU A 5 11.21 -2.62 -6.29
C LEU A 5 10.23 -3.21 -7.31
N ILE A 6 10.52 -3.08 -8.60
CA ILE A 6 9.88 -3.97 -9.60
C ILE A 6 10.58 -5.32 -9.43
N PRO A 7 9.87 -6.40 -9.02
CA PRO A 7 10.47 -7.72 -8.96
C PRO A 7 11.08 -8.00 -10.33
N ASN A 8 12.32 -8.49 -10.32
CA ASN A 8 13.19 -8.69 -11.46
C ASN A 8 12.52 -9.66 -12.46
N ILE A 9 11.67 -9.13 -13.34
CA ILE A 9 11.07 -9.86 -14.45
C ILE A 9 12.22 -10.06 -15.45
N PRO A 10 12.68 -11.30 -15.68
CA PRO A 10 13.77 -11.53 -16.62
C PRO A 10 13.29 -11.18 -18.02
N PRO A 11 13.89 -10.19 -18.71
CA PRO A 11 13.50 -9.86 -20.07
C PRO A 11 13.95 -10.98 -21.02
N ARG A 12 13.10 -11.37 -21.97
CA ARG A 12 13.53 -12.15 -23.14
C ARG A 12 14.32 -11.21 -24.05
N ILE A 13 15.64 -11.38 -24.12
CA ILE A 13 16.54 -10.52 -24.91
C ILE A 13 16.65 -11.12 -26.32
N GLU A 14 16.17 -10.39 -27.32
CA GLU A 14 16.57 -10.56 -28.72
C GLU A 14 17.29 -9.28 -29.15
N GLU A 15 18.52 -9.42 -29.62
CA GLU A 15 19.44 -8.32 -29.95
C GLU A 15 19.06 -7.65 -31.27
N PHE A 16 18.60 -6.40 -31.19
CA PHE A 16 18.74 -5.46 -32.29
C PHE A 16 19.07 -4.07 -31.74
N SER A 17 20.24 -3.58 -32.15
CA SER A 17 20.73 -2.19 -32.21
C SER A 17 20.19 -1.17 -31.19
N SER A 18 21.11 -0.72 -30.33
CA SER A 18 21.18 0.62 -29.70
C SER A 18 20.00 1.14 -28.85
N LYS A 19 18.97 0.34 -28.52
CA LYS A 19 18.11 0.50 -27.32
C LYS A 19 17.62 -0.87 -26.85
N LYS A 20 17.90 -1.24 -25.59
CA LYS A 20 17.45 -2.52 -25.01
C LYS A 20 15.94 -2.43 -24.69
N ILE A 21 15.10 -2.91 -25.58
CA ILE A 21 13.64 -2.96 -25.39
C ILE A 21 13.30 -4.13 -24.47
N ARG A 22 12.52 -3.88 -23.40
CA ARG A 22 11.99 -4.95 -22.56
C ARG A 22 10.80 -5.60 -23.27
N ARG A 23 10.89 -6.90 -23.56
CA ARG A 23 9.77 -7.70 -24.06
C ARG A 23 9.18 -8.49 -22.90
N TYR A 24 7.85 -8.45 -22.80
CA TYR A 24 7.07 -9.13 -21.77
C TYR A 24 6.17 -10.17 -22.42
N GLY A 25 6.11 -11.37 -21.84
CA GLY A 25 5.17 -12.42 -22.24
C GLY A 25 3.95 -12.48 -21.32
N GLU A 26 3.03 -13.40 -21.63
CA GLU A 26 1.80 -13.60 -20.85
C GLU A 26 2.05 -13.88 -19.35
N GLN A 27 3.13 -14.60 -19.03
CA GLN A 27 3.52 -14.89 -17.65
C GLN A 27 3.89 -13.60 -16.89
N ASP A 28 4.55 -12.65 -17.57
CA ASP A 28 4.93 -11.37 -16.98
C ASP A 28 3.70 -10.50 -16.72
N ILE A 29 2.73 -10.54 -17.64
CA ILE A 29 1.44 -9.84 -17.49
C ILE A 29 0.68 -10.40 -16.28
N SER A 30 0.56 -11.72 -16.17
CA SER A 30 -0.08 -12.39 -15.04
C SER A 30 0.59 -12.02 -13.70
N ARG A 31 1.93 -12.04 -13.66
CA ARG A 31 2.70 -11.63 -12.48
C ARG A 31 2.46 -10.16 -12.12
N LEU A 32 2.39 -9.27 -13.10
CA LEU A 32 2.07 -7.85 -12.86
C LEU A 32 0.65 -7.65 -12.33
N GLN A 33 -0.32 -8.38 -12.86
CA GLN A 33 -1.70 -8.35 -12.36
C GLN A 33 -1.78 -8.83 -10.91
N PHE A 34 -1.05 -9.89 -10.56
CA PHE A 34 -0.93 -10.35 -9.17
C PHE A 34 -0.39 -9.24 -8.26
N ILE A 35 0.72 -8.60 -8.64
CA ILE A 35 1.36 -7.53 -7.85
C ILE A 35 0.40 -6.35 -7.66
N LEU A 36 -0.30 -5.94 -8.72
CA LEU A 36 -1.26 -4.84 -8.65
C LEU A 36 -2.43 -5.15 -7.74
N SER A 37 -2.98 -6.36 -7.83
CA SER A 37 -4.07 -6.82 -6.97
C SER A 37 -3.64 -6.90 -5.51
N ALA A 38 -2.45 -7.46 -5.23
CA ALA A 38 -1.92 -7.54 -3.88
C ALA A 38 -1.62 -6.14 -3.28
N LYS A 39 -1.11 -5.20 -4.07
CA LYS A 39 -0.96 -3.80 -3.65
C LYS A 39 -2.30 -3.16 -3.28
N LYS A 40 -3.35 -3.38 -4.09
CA LYS A 40 -4.70 -2.88 -3.80
C LYS A 40 -5.28 -3.47 -2.53
N ALA A 41 -4.98 -4.74 -2.25
CA ALA A 41 -5.34 -5.39 -0.98
C ALA A 41 -4.52 -4.89 0.23
N GLY A 42 -3.55 -4.01 0.00
CA GLY A 42 -2.77 -3.34 1.03
C GLY A 42 -1.40 -3.98 1.28
N PHE A 43 -1.05 -5.11 0.65
CA PHE A 43 0.26 -5.72 0.90
C PHE A 43 1.41 -4.77 0.53
N THR A 44 2.45 -4.78 1.36
CA THR A 44 3.69 -4.07 1.07
C THR A 44 4.47 -4.78 -0.03
N LEU A 45 5.38 -4.07 -0.71
CA LEU A 45 6.23 -4.67 -1.73
C LEU A 45 7.10 -5.82 -1.20
N LYS A 46 7.47 -5.79 0.09
CA LYS A 46 8.21 -6.87 0.74
C LYS A 46 7.34 -8.12 0.91
N GLU A 47 6.13 -7.95 1.43
CA GLU A 47 5.16 -9.05 1.59
C GLU A 47 4.77 -9.64 0.23
N ILE A 48 4.56 -8.82 -0.80
CA ILE A 48 4.25 -9.30 -2.17
C ILE A 48 5.40 -10.14 -2.74
N LYS A 49 6.65 -9.72 -2.51
CA LYS A 49 7.82 -10.50 -2.94
C LYS A 49 7.83 -11.87 -2.25
N GLU A 50 7.59 -11.91 -0.94
CA GLU A 50 7.53 -13.15 -0.18
C GLU A 50 6.37 -14.05 -0.66
N LEU A 51 5.19 -13.50 -0.92
CA LEU A 51 4.06 -14.26 -1.48
C LEU A 51 4.40 -14.91 -2.82
N LEU A 52 5.13 -14.22 -3.69
CA LEU A 52 5.57 -14.77 -4.98
C LEU A 52 6.61 -15.89 -4.83
N GLU A 53 7.44 -15.85 -3.79
CA GLU A 53 8.42 -16.90 -3.49
C GLU A 53 7.74 -18.14 -2.88
N LEU A 54 6.73 -17.94 -2.03
CA LEU A 54 5.97 -19.03 -1.39
C LEU A 54 5.00 -19.73 -2.33
N ASP A 55 4.43 -19.01 -3.30
CA ASP A 55 3.59 -19.61 -4.35
C ASP A 55 4.37 -20.67 -5.15
N ALA A 56 5.62 -20.38 -5.50
CA ALA A 56 6.51 -21.34 -6.15
C ALA A 56 6.83 -22.59 -5.29
N GLN A 57 6.68 -22.49 -3.96
CA GLN A 57 6.92 -23.57 -3.00
C GLN A 57 5.62 -24.26 -2.56
N ASN A 58 4.44 -23.78 -3.00
CA ASN A 58 3.12 -24.23 -2.58
C ASN A 58 2.91 -24.21 -1.04
N ASP A 59 3.58 -23.29 -0.33
CA ASP A 59 3.50 -23.14 1.13
C ASP A 59 2.29 -22.27 1.53
N ARG A 60 1.12 -22.91 1.57
CA ARG A 60 -0.16 -22.25 1.87
C ARG A 60 -0.29 -21.81 3.32
N GLU A 61 0.36 -22.50 4.24
CA GLU A 61 0.36 -22.19 5.67
C GLU A 61 1.00 -20.81 5.90
N ARG A 62 2.18 -20.60 5.34
CA ARG A 62 2.91 -19.35 5.49
C ARG A 62 2.25 -18.19 4.76
N VAL A 63 1.70 -18.43 3.57
CA VAL A 63 0.88 -17.44 2.85
C VAL A 63 -0.30 -16.96 3.71
N ARG A 64 -0.99 -17.89 4.40
CA ARG A 64 -2.08 -17.53 5.32
C ARG A 64 -1.59 -16.66 6.48
N GLY A 65 -0.43 -16.98 7.05
CA GLY A 65 0.18 -16.18 8.12
C GLY A 65 0.49 -14.75 7.70
N ILE A 66 1.04 -14.55 6.49
CA ILE A 66 1.31 -13.20 5.95
C ILE A 66 0.01 -12.41 5.79
N ALA A 67 -1.04 -13.04 5.25
CA ALA A 67 -2.34 -12.41 5.08
C ALA A 67 -2.98 -12.01 6.42
N GLN A 68 -2.94 -12.89 7.42
CA GLN A 68 -3.47 -12.60 8.76
C GLN A 68 -2.73 -11.44 9.44
N ASN A 69 -1.40 -11.41 9.34
CA ASN A 69 -0.60 -10.32 9.90
C ASN A 69 -0.89 -9.00 9.17
N ARG A 70 -1.11 -9.05 7.85
CA ARG A 70 -1.50 -7.87 7.09
C ARG A 70 -2.86 -7.32 7.51
N ILE A 71 -3.85 -8.19 7.73
CA ILE A 71 -5.17 -7.81 8.25
C ILE A 71 -5.02 -7.09 9.59
N ALA A 72 -4.29 -7.68 10.54
CA ALA A 72 -4.09 -7.07 11.86
C ALA A 72 -3.48 -5.65 11.79
N LYS A 73 -2.50 -5.44 10.91
CA LYS A 73 -1.91 -4.10 10.69
C LYS A 73 -2.90 -3.11 10.08
N ILE A 74 -3.72 -3.56 9.13
CA ILE A 74 -4.76 -2.73 8.51
C ILE A 74 -5.80 -2.35 9.57
N ASP A 75 -6.21 -3.26 10.44
CA ASP A 75 -7.20 -2.99 11.50
C ASP A 75 -6.70 -1.94 12.49
N ILE A 76 -5.42 -1.99 12.87
CA ILE A 76 -4.78 -0.95 13.70
C ILE A 76 -4.84 0.41 12.99
N GLN A 77 -4.44 0.46 11.71
CA GLN A 77 -4.49 1.70 10.94
C GLN A 77 -5.92 2.24 10.79
N ILE A 78 -6.92 1.36 10.63
CA ILE A 78 -8.33 1.75 10.60
C ILE A 78 -8.75 2.38 11.93
N LEU A 79 -8.31 1.83 13.06
CA LEU A 79 -8.62 2.38 14.38
C LEU A 79 -8.05 3.80 14.52
N GLU A 80 -6.76 3.98 14.24
CA GLU A 80 -6.09 5.28 14.29
C GLU A 80 -6.76 6.32 13.37
N LEU A 81 -7.10 5.92 12.14
CA LEU A 81 -7.78 6.80 11.18
C LEU A 81 -9.20 7.15 11.63
N LYS A 82 -9.92 6.21 12.27
CA LYS A 82 -11.25 6.49 12.84
C LYS A 82 -11.17 7.50 13.97
N GLU A 83 -10.18 7.38 14.85
CA GLU A 83 -9.96 8.33 15.95
C GLU A 83 -9.66 9.73 15.41
N ALA A 84 -8.70 9.85 14.48
CA ALA A 84 -8.35 11.12 13.86
C ALA A 84 -9.55 11.76 13.15
N ARG A 85 -10.34 10.96 12.40
CA ARG A 85 -11.57 11.43 11.75
C ARG A 85 -12.58 11.94 12.77
N ASN A 86 -12.79 11.23 13.87
CA ASN A 86 -13.74 11.63 14.90
C ASN A 86 -13.29 12.95 15.56
N ALA A 87 -12.00 13.10 15.87
CA ALA A 87 -11.45 14.34 16.40
C ALA A 87 -11.71 15.54 15.45
N LEU A 88 -11.43 15.39 14.16
CA LEU A 88 -11.74 16.41 13.15
C LEU A 88 -13.24 16.73 13.08
N TYR A 89 -14.09 15.70 13.16
CA TYR A 89 -15.54 15.88 13.16
C TYR A 89 -16.03 16.69 14.36
N HIS A 90 -15.45 16.49 15.55
CA HIS A 90 -15.72 17.31 16.73
C HIS A 90 -15.31 18.76 16.53
N LEU A 91 -14.10 19.01 16.01
CA LEU A 91 -13.62 20.37 15.74
C LEU A 91 -14.51 21.12 14.74
N ILE A 92 -15.00 20.45 13.70
CA ILE A 92 -15.95 21.03 12.74
C ILE A 92 -17.27 21.41 13.43
N LYS A 93 -17.80 20.56 14.32
CA LYS A 93 -19.03 20.85 15.08
C LYS A 93 -18.87 22.05 16.00
N GLU A 94 -17.73 22.20 16.66
CA GLU A 94 -17.44 23.33 17.54
C GLU A 94 -17.25 24.62 16.75
N CYS A 95 -16.52 24.56 15.63
CA CYS A 95 -16.32 25.71 14.76
C CYS A 95 -17.65 26.30 14.28
N LYS A 96 -18.61 25.47 13.88
CA LYS A 96 -19.95 25.92 13.44
C LYS A 96 -20.77 26.64 14.54
N LYS A 97 -20.39 26.51 15.81
CA LYS A 97 -21.09 27.12 16.94
C LYS A 97 -20.46 28.43 17.42
N THR A 98 -19.31 28.81 16.85
CA THR A 98 -18.43 29.83 17.44
C THR A 98 -17.96 30.85 16.39
N ASP A 99 -18.90 31.57 15.79
CA ASP A 99 -18.61 32.55 14.72
C ASP A 99 -17.82 33.79 15.19
N SER A 100 -17.81 34.08 16.49
CA SER A 100 -17.14 35.27 17.07
C SER A 100 -15.86 34.96 17.85
N LYS A 101 -15.42 33.70 17.90
CA LYS A 101 -14.19 33.26 18.60
C LYS A 101 -13.14 32.79 17.58
N PRO A 102 -11.85 32.70 17.97
CA PRO A 102 -10.83 32.07 17.14
C PRO A 102 -11.27 30.66 16.72
N CYS A 103 -11.05 30.31 15.45
CA CYS A 103 -11.50 29.05 14.87
C CYS A 103 -10.94 27.84 15.65
N PRO A 104 -11.80 26.98 16.26
CA PRO A 104 -11.37 25.82 17.03
C PRO A 104 -10.43 24.86 16.28
N ILE A 105 -10.65 24.71 14.97
CA ILE A 105 -9.83 23.85 14.10
C ILE A 105 -8.39 24.34 14.07
N LEU A 106 -8.17 25.64 13.90
CA LEU A 106 -6.82 26.23 13.84
C LEU A 106 -6.16 26.20 15.21
N THR A 107 -6.91 26.53 16.28
CA THR A 107 -6.36 26.57 17.63
C THR A 107 -5.97 25.19 18.16
N ALA A 108 -6.57 24.10 17.68
CA ALA A 108 -6.28 22.73 18.14
C ALA A 108 -4.86 22.24 17.78
N PHE A 109 -4.19 22.87 16.81
CA PHE A 109 -2.87 22.45 16.32
C PHE A 109 -1.77 23.48 16.54
N VAL A 110 -2.11 24.66 17.09
CA VAL A 110 -1.10 25.61 17.53
C VAL A 110 -0.52 25.09 18.84
N GLN A 111 0.68 24.50 18.77
CA GLN A 111 1.43 24.11 19.95
C GLN A 111 1.65 25.33 20.85
N LYS A 112 1.48 25.12 22.16
CA LYS A 112 2.10 25.99 23.17
C LYS A 112 3.51 25.50 23.46
#